data_AF-A0A3D2MN31-F1
#
_entry.id   AF-A0A3D2MN31-F1
#
_cell.length_a   1.000
_cell.length_b   1.000
_cell.length_c   1.000
_cell.angle_alpha   90.00
_cell.angle_beta   90.00
_cell.angle_gamma   90.00
#
_symmetry.space_group_name_H-M   'P 1'
#
loop_
_entity.id
_entity.type
_entity.pdbx_description
1 polymer ?
#
loop_
_entity_poly.entity_id
_entity_poly.type
_entity_poly.pdbx_seq_one_letter_code
_entity_poly.pdbx_strand_id
1 'polypeptide(L)' 'GLLIASGIIEARRPDAEPALLAAGLELIDQAMIDDWIVLIMRKPE' A
#
# COMPACT_ATOMS: atom_id res chain seq x y z
N GLY A 1 -13.83 -3.01 3.95
CA GLY A 1 -13.59 -1.60 3.58
C GLY A 1 -12.28 -1.46 2.85
N LEU A 2 -12.09 -0.41 2.07
CA LEU A 2 -10.84 -0.14 1.32
C LEU A 2 -10.00 0.92 2.03
N LEU A 3 -8.68 0.74 2.02
CA LEU A 3 -7.69 1.75 2.37
C LEU A 3 -6.88 2.07 1.11
N ILE A 4 -6.76 3.35 0.78
CA ILE A 4 -5.90 3.82 -0.29
C ILE A 4 -4.74 4.59 0.36
N ALA A 5 -3.55 4.02 0.34
CA ALA A 5 -2.33 4.65 0.83
C ALA A 5 -1.55 5.21 -0.36
N SER A 6 -1.57 6.54 -0.51
CA SER A 6 -0.90 7.28 -1.60
C SER A 6 0.27 8.12 -1.08
N GLY A 7 1.05 8.69 -2.00
CA GLY A 7 2.19 9.53 -1.67
C GLY A 7 3.39 8.75 -1.13
N ILE A 8 3.46 7.46 -1.43
CA ILE A 8 4.59 6.61 -1.06
C ILE A 8 5.64 6.77 -2.16
N ILE A 9 6.81 7.33 -1.84
CA ILE A 9 7.94 7.26 -2.77
C ILE A 9 8.47 5.83 -2.84
N GLU A 10 8.93 5.36 -4.00
CA GLU A 10 9.33 3.96 -4.22
C GLU A 10 10.35 3.47 -3.19
N ALA A 11 11.34 4.30 -2.88
CA ALA A 11 12.36 4.01 -1.87
C ALA A 11 11.80 3.75 -0.45
N ARG A 12 10.55 4.16 -0.18
CA ARG A 12 9.85 3.96 1.10
C ARG A 12 8.82 2.84 1.05
N ARG A 13 8.63 2.19 -0.09
CA ARG A 13 7.78 0.99 -0.18
C ARG A 13 8.15 -0.09 0.86
N PRO A 14 9.45 -0.39 1.13
CA PRO A 14 9.84 -1.37 2.15
C PRO A 14 9.43 -0.98 3.58
N ASP A 15 9.19 0.31 3.84
CA ASP A 15 8.70 0.80 5.14
C ASP A 15 7.15 0.73 5.22
N ALA A 16 6.46 1.02 4.12
CA ALA A 16 5.01 1.16 4.08
C ALA A 16 4.26 -0.18 3.92
N GLU A 17 4.60 -0.97 2.90
CA GLU A 17 3.85 -2.19 2.56
C GLU A 17 3.89 -3.24 3.69
N PRO A 18 5.05 -3.58 4.29
CA PRO A 18 5.10 -4.55 5.38
C PRO A 18 4.30 -4.13 6.62
N ALA A 19 4.26 -2.82 6.93
CA ALA A 19 3.48 -2.32 8.06
C ALA A 19 1.97 -2.49 7.84
N LEU A 20 1.50 -2.27 6.61
CA LEU A 20 0.10 -2.46 6.24
C LEU A 20 -0.29 -3.95 6.26
N LEU A 21 0.59 -4.83 5.76
CA LEU A 21 0.40 -6.28 5.84
C LEU A 21 0.36 -6.77 7.30
N ALA A 22 1.27 -6.28 8.15
CA ALA A 22 1.30 -6.61 9.57
C ALA A 22 0.06 -6.11 10.34
N ALA A 23 -0.60 -5.05 9.84
CA ALA A 23 -1.89 -4.58 10.35
C ALA A 23 -3.08 -5.46 9.92
N GLY A 24 -2.83 -6.58 9.22
CA GLY A 24 -3.85 -7.50 8.74
C GLY A 24 -4.59 -7.01 7.50
N LEU A 25 -3.98 -6.11 6.73
CA LEU A 25 -4.52 -5.70 5.43
C LEU A 25 -3.94 -6.58 4.32
N GLU A 26 -4.70 -6.71 3.24
CA GLU A 26 -4.30 -7.40 2.02
C GLU A 26 -4.16 -6.39 0.89
N LEU A 27 -3.06 -6.47 0.13
CA LEU A 27 -2.88 -5.68 -1.08
C LEU A 27 -3.80 -6.23 -2.18
N ILE A 28 -4.66 -5.38 -2.72
CA ILE A 28 -5.58 -5.77 -3.81
C ILE A 28 -5.15 -5.22 -5.15
N ASP A 29 -4.51 -4.06 -5.16
CA ASP A 29 -4.04 -3.41 -6.37
C ASP A 29 -2.98 -2.34 -6.03
N GLN A 30 -2.18 -1.95 -7.02
CA GLN A 30 -1.19 -0.89 -6.91
C GLN A 30 -1.05 -0.13 -8.22
N ALA A 31 -0.69 1.14 -8.12
CA ALA A 31 -0.30 1.96 -9.27
C ALA A 31 1.01 2.68 -8.96
N MET A 32 1.79 2.93 -10.00
CA MET A 32 3.05 3.66 -9.92
C MET A 32 3.11 4.69 -11.05
N ILE A 33 3.51 5.92 -10.71
CA ILE A 33 3.75 7.01 -11.65
C ILE A 33 5.07 7.66 -11.24
N ASP A 34 6.06 7.62 -12.12
CA ASP A 34 7.45 7.93 -11.79
C ASP A 34 7.87 7.19 -10.50
N ASP A 35 8.39 7.90 -9.50
CA ASP A 35 8.81 7.31 -8.22
C ASP A 35 7.67 7.25 -7.18
N TRP A 36 6.43 7.55 -7.57
CA TRP A 36 5.29 7.61 -6.64
C TRP A 36 4.40 6.38 -6.76
N ILE A 37 4.06 5.80 -5.61
CA ILE A 37 3.28 4.58 -5.46
C ILE A 37 1.96 4.89 -4.73
N VAL A 38 0.90 4.25 -5.21
CA VAL A 38 -0.34 4.03 -4.47
C VAL A 38 -0.48 2.54 -4.15
N LEU A 39 -0.86 2.23 -2.92
CA LEU A 39 -1.26 0.89 -2.50
C LEU A 39 -2.75 0.90 -2.18
N ILE A 40 -3.50 0.03 -2.83
CA ILE A 40 -4.92 -0.19 -2.55
C ILE A 40 -5.01 -1.46 -1.71
N MET A 41 -5.45 -1.30 -0.48
CA MET A 41 -5.52 -2.36 0.51
C MET A 41 -6.96 -2.65 0.90
N ARG A 42 -7.25 -3.88 1.30
CA ARG A 42 -8.52 -4.26 1.92
C ARG A 42 -8.29 -4.90 3.29
N LYS A 43 -9.27 -4.79 4.18
CA LYS A 43 -9.34 -5.62 5.37
C LYS A 43 -10.13 -6.90 5.03
N PRO A 44 -9.53 -8.11 5.12
CA PRO A 44 -10.26 -9.37 4.99
C PRO A 44 -11.33 -9.51 6.09
N GLU A 45 -12.40 -10.24 5.79
CA GLU A 45 -13.49 -10.55 6.74
C GLU A 45 -13.04 -11.50 7.85
#